data_AF-A0A2T7QBH6-F1
#
_entry.id   AF-A0A2T7QBH6-F1
#
_cell.length_a   1.000
_cell.length_b   1.000
_cell.length_c   1.000
_cell.angle_alpha   90.00
_cell.angle_beta   90.00
_cell.angle_gamma   90.00
#
_symmetry.space_group_name_H-M   'P 1'
#
loop_
_entity.id
_entity.type
_entity.pdbx_description
1 polymer ?
#
loop_
_entity_poly.entity_id
_entity_poly.type
_entity_poly.pdbx_seq_one_letter_code
_entity_poly.pdbx_strand_id
1 'polypeptide(L)'
;MKKTSTKKGMQQKPRPVLKWQTGAYDRDANFKFVLPYQFLLLCRLVDKTPREIIWDFTDNLACASSNREGRDAAKEHLINYFIAHGYGQHHYSEEDIRQIFKEMDAIGMLFPRESNGKMNLIDLYAKWRDKHHTYFFKKWFRKPRRKLSKKEEI
;
A
#
# COMPACT_ATOMS: atom_id res chain seq x y z
N MET A 1 24.78 54.53 -14.31
CA MET A 1 23.79 53.44 -14.32
C MET A 1 24.18 52.38 -13.28
N LYS A 2 23.48 52.30 -12.15
CA LYS A 2 23.73 51.26 -11.12
C LYS A 2 22.63 50.19 -11.24
N LYS A 3 23.00 48.97 -11.65
CA LYS A 3 22.10 47.81 -11.65
C LYS A 3 21.95 47.30 -10.22
N THR A 4 20.78 47.48 -9.62
CA THR A 4 20.41 46.86 -8.34
C THR A 4 20.08 45.39 -8.56
N SER A 5 20.87 44.52 -7.95
CA SER A 5 20.66 43.08 -7.86
C SER A 5 19.45 42.79 -6.96
N THR A 6 18.37 42.28 -7.55
CA THR A 6 17.19 41.79 -6.84
C THR A 6 17.52 40.48 -6.15
N LYS A 7 17.58 40.49 -4.81
CA LYS A 7 17.69 39.29 -3.97
C LYS A 7 16.54 38.32 -4.30
N LYS A 8 16.88 37.13 -4.78
CA LYS A 8 15.94 35.98 -4.90
C LYS A 8 15.36 35.70 -3.51
N GLY A 9 14.06 35.96 -3.33
CA GLY A 9 13.33 35.55 -2.14
C GLY A 9 13.44 34.02 -1.96
N MET A 10 13.71 33.59 -0.73
CA MET A 10 13.60 32.18 -0.35
C MET A 10 12.18 31.71 -0.68
N GLN A 11 12.04 30.90 -1.73
CA GLN A 11 10.80 30.19 -2.01
C GLN A 11 10.57 29.23 -0.84
N GLN A 12 9.64 29.57 0.05
CA GLN A 12 9.16 28.63 1.05
C GLN A 12 8.58 27.42 0.31
N LYS A 13 9.12 26.23 0.59
CA LYS A 13 8.59 24.99 0.03
C LYS A 13 7.11 24.89 0.42
N PRO A 14 6.19 24.63 -0.52
CA PRO A 14 4.78 24.53 -0.21
C PRO A 14 4.55 23.46 0.85
N ARG A 15 3.65 23.74 1.81
CA ARG A 15 3.32 22.79 2.88
C ARG A 15 2.71 21.53 2.25
N PRO A 16 3.14 20.33 2.67
CA PRO A 16 2.59 19.09 2.17
C PRO A 16 1.09 18.99 2.51
N VAL A 17 0.26 18.78 1.49
CA VAL A 17 -1.21 18.69 1.59
C VAL A 17 -1.64 17.28 1.96
N LEU A 18 -0.80 16.28 1.65
CA LEU A 18 -1.12 14.87 1.84
C LEU A 18 -0.01 14.18 2.65
N LYS A 19 -0.39 13.24 3.53
CA LYS A 19 0.52 12.52 4.43
C LYS A 19 1.65 11.77 3.69
N TRP A 20 1.47 11.39 2.41
CA TRP A 20 2.53 10.78 1.61
C TRP A 20 3.68 11.72 1.26
N GLN A 21 3.50 13.03 1.45
CA GLN A 21 4.53 14.05 1.22
C GLN A 21 5.37 14.33 2.48
N THR A 22 5.04 13.73 3.63
CA THR A 22 5.73 13.97 4.92
C THR A 22 6.59 12.79 5.39
N GLY A 23 6.90 11.84 4.50
CA GLY A 23 7.60 10.59 4.87
C GLY A 23 6.74 9.59 5.64
N ALA A 24 5.44 9.86 5.86
CA ALA A 24 4.55 8.94 6.57
C ALA A 24 4.27 7.62 5.80
N TYR A 25 4.83 7.50 4.60
CA TYR A 25 4.73 6.35 3.70
C TYR A 25 6.12 5.79 3.38
N ASP A 26 7.15 6.20 4.12
CA ASP A 26 8.50 5.66 3.98
C ASP A 26 8.45 4.15 4.25
N ARG A 27 9.19 3.40 3.42
CA ARG A 27 9.21 1.93 3.49
C ARG A 27 9.81 1.44 4.81
N ASP A 28 10.84 2.12 5.27
CA ASP A 28 11.49 1.85 6.55
C ASP A 28 10.81 2.69 7.63
N ALA A 29 9.92 2.04 8.39
CA ALA A 29 9.13 2.70 9.41
C ALA A 29 9.33 2.01 10.78
N ASN A 30 9.58 2.83 11.81
CA ASN A 30 9.67 2.38 13.19
C ASN A 30 8.51 2.97 13.98
N PHE A 31 7.59 2.10 14.42
CA PHE A 31 6.47 2.52 15.24
C PHE A 31 6.63 2.04 16.69
N LYS A 32 6.30 2.91 17.64
CA LYS A 32 6.24 2.57 19.07
C LYS A 32 4.78 2.59 19.51
N PHE A 33 4.27 1.43 19.89
CA PHE A 33 2.89 1.27 20.36
C PHE A 33 2.86 0.50 21.68
N VAL A 34 1.88 0.81 22.51
CA VAL A 34 1.48 -0.07 23.62
C VAL A 34 0.46 -1.05 23.07
N LEU A 35 0.79 -2.34 23.09
CA LEU A 35 -0.11 -3.38 22.59
C LEU A 35 -1.24 -3.64 23.61
N PRO A 36 -2.50 -3.77 23.15
CA PRO A 36 -3.62 -4.12 24.04
C PRO A 36 -3.35 -5.43 24.77
N TYR A 37 -3.64 -5.47 26.07
CA TYR A 37 -3.38 -6.67 26.87
C TYR A 37 -4.15 -7.90 26.36
N GLN A 38 -5.38 -7.72 25.89
CA GLN A 38 -6.20 -8.77 25.30
C GLN A 38 -5.54 -9.38 24.06
N PHE A 39 -4.89 -8.55 23.24
CA PHE A 39 -4.13 -9.03 22.09
C PHE A 39 -2.93 -9.88 22.53
N LEU A 40 -2.22 -9.46 23.59
CA LEU A 40 -1.12 -10.24 24.17
C LEU A 40 -1.60 -11.58 24.74
N LEU A 41 -2.80 -11.63 25.33
CA LEU A 41 -3.39 -12.88 25.79
C LEU A 41 -3.69 -13.82 24.62
N LEU A 42 -4.26 -13.32 23.54
CA LEU A 42 -4.50 -14.11 22.32
C LEU A 42 -3.18 -14.66 21.75
N CYS A 43 -2.15 -13.83 21.65
CA CYS A 43 -0.80 -14.23 21.24
C CYS A 43 -0.27 -15.42 22.05
N ARG A 44 -0.38 -15.35 23.38
CA ARG A 44 0.07 -16.43 24.28
C ARG A 44 -0.74 -17.71 24.12
N LEU A 45 -2.06 -17.61 23.93
CA LEU A 45 -2.93 -18.77 23.78
C LEU A 45 -2.65 -19.56 22.49
N VAL A 46 -2.28 -18.88 21.41
CA VAL A 46 -2.04 -19.51 20.11
C VAL A 46 -0.55 -19.75 19.81
N ASP A 47 0.32 -19.52 20.80
CA ASP A 47 1.78 -19.64 20.69
C ASP A 47 2.36 -18.86 19.49
N LYS A 48 1.96 -17.59 19.37
CA LYS A 48 2.47 -16.66 18.35
C LYS A 48 2.86 -15.34 18.97
N THR A 49 4.00 -14.80 18.55
CA THR A 49 4.43 -13.47 18.97
C THR A 49 3.58 -12.38 18.31
N PRO A 50 3.42 -11.19 18.95
CA PRO A 50 2.75 -10.06 18.33
C PRO A 50 3.34 -9.68 16.97
N ARG A 51 4.67 -9.79 16.84
CA ARG A 51 5.38 -9.48 15.60
C ARG A 51 4.96 -10.40 14.46
N GLU A 52 4.85 -11.70 14.70
CA GLU A 52 4.42 -12.66 13.68
C GLU A 52 2.99 -12.38 13.21
N ILE A 53 2.06 -12.17 14.15
CA ILE A 53 0.66 -11.91 13.80
C ILE A 53 0.51 -10.61 13.01
N ILE A 54 1.19 -9.54 13.43
CA ILE A 54 1.16 -8.25 12.72
C ILE A 54 1.80 -8.40 11.33
N TRP A 55 2.93 -9.11 11.24
CA TRP A 55 3.59 -9.38 9.97
C TRP A 55 2.67 -10.14 9.03
N ASP A 56 2.10 -11.27 9.46
CA ASP A 56 1.18 -12.08 8.65
C ASP A 56 -0.07 -11.30 8.23
N PHE A 57 -0.64 -10.49 9.13
CA PHE A 57 -1.76 -9.60 8.81
C PHE A 57 -1.39 -8.63 7.67
N THR A 58 -0.27 -7.93 7.81
CA THR A 58 0.17 -6.93 6.81
C THR A 58 0.56 -7.57 5.48
N ASP A 59 1.24 -8.72 5.51
CA ASP A 59 1.69 -9.46 4.34
C ASP A 59 0.50 -10.04 3.55
N ASN A 60 -0.51 -10.58 4.25
CA ASN A 60 -1.73 -11.08 3.64
C ASN A 60 -2.58 -9.95 3.06
N LEU A 61 -2.79 -8.87 3.81
CA LEU A 61 -3.54 -7.71 3.33
C LEU A 61 -2.86 -7.07 2.10
N ALA A 62 -1.53 -7.03 2.05
CA ALA A 62 -0.78 -6.50 0.92
C ALA A 62 -0.76 -7.44 -0.31
N CYS A 63 -1.35 -8.63 -0.21
CA CYS A 63 -1.32 -9.66 -1.25
C CYS A 63 0.11 -10.05 -1.69
N ALA A 64 1.04 -10.15 -0.75
CA ALA A 64 2.45 -10.44 -1.04
C ALA A 64 2.66 -11.80 -1.76
N SER A 65 3.77 -11.89 -2.49
CA SER A 65 3.98 -12.93 -3.52
C SER A 65 4.72 -14.19 -3.05
N SER A 66 5.54 -14.08 -2.01
CA SER A 66 6.52 -15.12 -1.63
C SER A 66 5.87 -16.36 -1.00
N ASN A 67 4.92 -16.20 -0.07
CA ASN A 67 4.32 -17.32 0.68
C ASN A 67 2.79 -17.34 0.53
N ARG A 68 2.28 -17.79 -0.63
CA ARG A 68 0.83 -17.76 -0.92
C ARG A 68 0.06 -19.02 -0.53
N GLU A 69 0.74 -20.14 -0.31
CA GLU A 69 0.09 -21.43 -0.06
C GLU A 69 -0.78 -21.36 1.21
N GLY A 70 -2.05 -21.79 1.08
CA GLY A 70 -3.01 -21.81 2.20
C GLY A 70 -3.54 -20.45 2.66
N ARG A 71 -3.27 -19.35 1.94
CA ARG A 71 -3.59 -17.98 2.43
C ARG A 71 -4.80 -17.31 1.77
N ASP A 72 -5.40 -17.92 0.75
CA ASP A 72 -6.46 -17.28 -0.03
C ASP A 72 -7.71 -16.95 0.82
N ALA A 73 -8.13 -17.87 1.69
CA ALA A 73 -9.24 -17.62 2.62
C ALA A 73 -8.93 -16.49 3.61
N ALA A 74 -7.71 -16.45 4.15
CA ALA A 74 -7.28 -15.38 5.06
C ALA A 74 -7.30 -14.01 4.35
N LYS A 75 -6.84 -13.93 3.09
CA LYS A 75 -6.91 -12.70 2.31
C LYS A 75 -8.34 -12.21 2.13
N GLU A 76 -9.26 -13.11 1.78
CA GLU A 76 -10.67 -12.74 1.60
C GLU A 76 -11.28 -12.19 2.91
N HIS A 77 -10.99 -12.81 4.06
CA HIS A 77 -11.42 -12.28 5.36
C HIS A 77 -10.85 -10.88 5.64
N LEU A 78 -9.58 -10.64 5.30
CA LEU A 78 -8.95 -9.33 5.48
C LEU A 78 -9.52 -8.26 4.55
N ILE A 79 -9.85 -8.61 3.31
CA ILE A 79 -10.53 -7.69 2.36
C ILE A 79 -11.91 -7.34 2.90
N ASN A 80 -12.67 -8.34 3.38
CA ASN A 80 -13.98 -8.10 4.00
C ASN A 80 -13.90 -7.24 5.25
N TYR A 81 -12.89 -7.46 6.11
CA TYR A 81 -12.62 -6.59 7.25
C TYR A 81 -12.28 -5.15 6.81
N PHE A 82 -11.43 -4.99 5.79
CA PHE A 82 -11.04 -3.68 5.26
C PHE A 82 -12.25 -2.88 4.75
N ILE A 83 -13.16 -3.56 4.05
CA ILE A 83 -14.41 -2.98 3.56
C ILE A 83 -15.35 -2.65 4.73
N ALA A 84 -15.55 -3.59 5.66
CA ALA A 84 -16.45 -3.40 6.80
C ALA A 84 -16.01 -2.26 7.72
N HIS A 85 -14.70 -2.02 7.86
CA HIS A 85 -14.16 -0.91 8.62
C HIS A 85 -14.31 0.45 7.90
N GLY A 86 -14.70 0.45 6.62
CA GLY A 86 -14.93 1.67 5.86
C GLY A 86 -13.67 2.31 5.27
N TYR A 87 -12.55 1.59 5.22
CA TYR A 87 -11.30 2.15 4.69
C TYR A 87 -11.45 2.51 3.20
N GLY A 88 -11.18 3.77 2.87
CA GLY A 88 -11.19 4.27 1.49
C GLY A 88 -12.58 4.45 0.86
N GLN A 89 -13.67 4.19 1.60
CA GLN A 89 -15.04 4.28 1.07
C GLN A 89 -15.44 5.71 0.62
N HIS A 90 -14.81 6.75 1.16
CA HIS A 90 -14.98 8.13 0.66
C HIS A 90 -14.46 8.34 -0.77
N HIS A 91 -13.67 7.41 -1.31
CA HIS A 91 -13.03 7.52 -2.62
C HIS A 91 -13.44 6.42 -3.59
N TYR A 92 -13.78 5.24 -3.08
CA TYR A 92 -14.00 4.03 -3.86
C TYR A 92 -15.28 3.34 -3.40
N SER A 93 -16.03 2.74 -4.33
CA SER A 93 -17.09 1.80 -3.96
C SER A 93 -16.49 0.49 -3.45
N GLU A 94 -17.32 -0.39 -2.89
CA GLU A 94 -16.88 -1.71 -2.47
C GLU A 94 -16.28 -2.50 -3.65
N GLU A 95 -16.94 -2.47 -4.82
CA GLU A 95 -16.47 -3.16 -6.02
C GLU A 95 -15.11 -2.62 -6.48
N ASP A 96 -14.92 -1.30 -6.37
CA ASP A 96 -13.63 -0.67 -6.65
C ASP A 96 -12.54 -1.19 -5.71
N ILE A 97 -12.83 -1.31 -4.40
CA ILE A 97 -11.90 -1.83 -3.39
C ILE A 97 -11.54 -3.29 -3.69
N ARG A 98 -12.54 -4.14 -3.95
CA ARG A 98 -12.30 -5.55 -4.31
C ARG A 98 -11.44 -5.67 -5.57
N GLN A 99 -11.69 -4.82 -6.57
CA GLN A 99 -10.90 -4.79 -7.78
C GLN A 99 -9.45 -4.29 -7.55
N ILE A 100 -9.23 -3.34 -6.65
CA ILE A 100 -7.89 -2.91 -6.20
C ILE A 100 -7.11 -4.11 -5.64
N PHE A 101 -7.71 -4.87 -4.73
CA PHE A 101 -7.07 -6.04 -4.13
C PHE A 101 -6.82 -7.15 -5.16
N LYS A 102 -7.78 -7.42 -6.05
CA LYS A 102 -7.62 -8.41 -7.12
C LYS A 102 -6.46 -8.09 -8.06
N GLU A 103 -6.32 -6.81 -8.44
CA GLU A 103 -5.20 -6.36 -9.27
C GLU A 103 -3.86 -6.45 -8.55
N MET A 104 -3.81 -6.11 -7.26
CA MET A 104 -2.61 -6.28 -6.44
C MET A 104 -2.20 -7.75 -6.34
N ASP A 105 -3.18 -8.62 -6.11
CA ASP A 105 -2.95 -10.04 -5.95
C ASP A 105 -2.43 -10.71 -7.23
N ALA A 106 -2.91 -10.27 -8.40
CA ALA A 106 -2.43 -10.72 -9.71
C ALA A 106 -0.94 -10.41 -9.95
N ILE A 107 -0.43 -9.27 -9.46
CA ILE A 107 1.01 -8.95 -9.53
C ILE A 107 1.82 -10.00 -8.76
N GLY A 108 1.30 -10.45 -7.62
CA GLY A 108 1.93 -11.49 -6.82
C GLY A 108 1.88 -12.88 -7.47
N MET A 109 0.85 -13.18 -8.27
CA MET A 109 0.75 -14.45 -9.02
C MET A 109 1.83 -14.56 -10.10
N LEU A 110 2.29 -13.44 -10.65
CA LEU A 110 3.33 -13.39 -11.69
C LEU A 110 4.75 -13.59 -11.13
N PHE A 111 4.90 -13.85 -9.83
CA PHE A 111 6.21 -14.10 -9.23
C PHE A 111 6.81 -15.39 -9.78
N PRO A 112 8.07 -15.40 -10.24
CA PRO A 112 8.69 -16.53 -10.89
C PRO A 112 9.14 -17.61 -9.88
N ARG A 113 8.17 -18.36 -9.35
CA ARG A 113 8.37 -19.42 -8.33
C ARG A 113 9.26 -20.55 -8.82
N GLU A 114 9.03 -21.00 -10.04
CA GLU A 114 9.75 -22.10 -10.67
C GLU A 114 11.04 -21.63 -11.36
N SER A 115 11.58 -20.47 -10.97
CA SER A 115 12.78 -19.92 -11.59
C SER A 115 14.03 -20.78 -11.37
N ASN A 116 13.95 -21.86 -10.57
CA ASN A 116 15.05 -22.80 -10.29
C ASN A 116 16.36 -22.07 -9.92
N GLY A 117 16.26 -20.97 -9.17
CA GLY A 117 17.42 -20.16 -8.78
C GLY A 117 17.98 -19.24 -9.87
N LYS A 118 17.27 -19.03 -10.99
CA LYS A 118 17.64 -18.02 -12.01
C LYS A 118 17.39 -16.61 -11.46
N MET A 119 18.37 -16.11 -10.72
CA MET A 119 18.41 -14.76 -10.11
C MET A 119 17.99 -13.67 -11.11
N ASN A 120 18.43 -13.78 -12.37
CA ASN A 120 18.09 -12.81 -13.43
C ASN A 120 16.59 -12.66 -13.69
N LEU A 121 15.79 -13.72 -13.52
CA LEU A 121 14.34 -13.68 -13.71
C LEU A 121 13.65 -13.02 -12.51
N ILE A 122 14.18 -13.24 -11.30
CA ILE A 122 13.73 -12.56 -10.08
C ILE A 122 14.02 -11.05 -10.17
N ASP A 123 15.21 -10.67 -10.65
CA ASP A 123 15.59 -9.27 -10.84
C ASP A 123 14.74 -8.58 -11.90
N LEU A 124 14.47 -9.28 -13.02
CA LEU A 124 13.59 -8.77 -14.07
C LEU A 124 12.16 -8.58 -13.54
N TYR A 125 11.64 -9.55 -12.79
CA TYR A 125 10.36 -9.44 -12.12
C TYR A 125 10.33 -8.26 -11.15
N ALA A 126 11.36 -8.08 -10.31
CA ALA A 126 11.43 -6.98 -9.37
C ALA A 126 11.39 -5.62 -10.09
N LYS A 127 12.20 -5.44 -11.14
CA LYS A 127 12.20 -4.23 -11.97
C LYS A 127 10.85 -3.97 -12.64
N TRP A 128 10.21 -5.00 -13.16
CA TRP A 128 8.87 -4.89 -13.75
C TRP A 128 7.83 -4.53 -12.69
N ARG A 129 7.84 -5.21 -11.54
CA ARG A 129 6.91 -5.01 -10.43
C ARG A 129 6.97 -3.58 -9.92
N ASP A 130 8.16 -3.01 -9.76
CA ASP A 130 8.31 -1.64 -9.26
C ASP A 130 7.70 -0.61 -10.23
N LYS A 131 7.87 -0.82 -11.54
CA LYS A 131 7.18 -0.02 -12.57
C LYS A 131 5.67 -0.22 -12.52
N HIS A 132 5.22 -1.46 -12.35
CA HIS A 132 3.81 -1.78 -12.29
C HIS A 132 3.14 -1.19 -11.05
N HIS A 133 3.76 -1.25 -9.86
CA HIS A 133 3.25 -0.61 -8.65
C HIS A 133 3.07 0.91 -8.83
N THR A 134 4.01 1.56 -9.51
CA THR A 134 3.89 2.99 -9.84
C THR A 134 2.69 3.26 -10.75
N TYR A 135 2.49 2.44 -11.78
CA TYR A 135 1.32 2.55 -12.66
C TYR A 135 0.01 2.27 -11.91
N PHE A 136 -0.04 1.18 -11.15
CA PHE A 136 -1.16 0.76 -10.31
C PHE A 136 -1.62 1.89 -9.40
N PHE A 137 -0.70 2.51 -8.65
CA PHE A 137 -1.01 3.63 -7.79
C PHE A 137 -1.60 4.81 -8.58
N LYS A 138 -0.97 5.21 -9.69
CA LYS A 138 -1.45 6.32 -10.54
C LYS A 138 -2.87 6.05 -11.09
N LYS A 139 -3.15 4.82 -11.52
CA LYS A 139 -4.46 4.40 -12.03
C LYS A 139 -5.55 4.64 -10.98
N TRP A 140 -5.36 4.08 -9.79
CA TRP A 140 -6.36 4.14 -8.73
C TRP A 140 -6.48 5.52 -8.10
N PHE A 141 -5.35 6.19 -7.85
CA PHE A 141 -5.32 7.56 -7.32
C PHE A 141 -6.04 8.58 -8.23
N ARG A 142 -5.97 8.41 -9.55
CA ARG A 142 -6.64 9.30 -10.51
C ARG A 142 -8.15 9.03 -10.64
N LYS A 143 -8.63 7.83 -10.31
CA LYS A 143 -10.02 7.41 -10.54
C LYS A 143 -11.04 8.28 -9.78
N PRO A 144 -10.92 8.55 -8.46
CA PRO A 144 -11.85 9.43 -7.75
C PRO A 144 -11.78 10.87 -8.25
N ARG A 145 -10.59 11.35 -8.61
CA ARG A 145 -10.36 12.71 -9.10
C ARG A 145 -11.05 12.98 -10.44
N ARG A 146 -11.12 11.97 -11.32
CA ARG A 146 -11.90 12.04 -12.57
C ARG A 146 -13.41 12.11 -12.33
N LYS A 147 -13.91 11.58 -11.21
CA LYS A 147 -15.33 11.68 -10.84
C LYS A 147 -15.68 13.08 -10.32
N LEU A 148 -14.75 13.72 -9.60
CA LEU A 148 -14.90 15.10 -9.13
C LEU A 148 -14.91 16.11 -10.28
N SER A 149 -13.98 16.00 -11.24
CA SER A 149 -13.93 16.92 -12.39
C SER A 149 -15.19 16.86 -13.27
N LYS A 150 -15.89 15.73 -13.30
CA LYS A 150 -17.16 15.59 -14.04
C LYS A 150 -18.38 16.18 -13.32
N LYS A 151 -18.30 16.40 -12.01
CA LYS A 151 -19.39 17.01 -11.22
C LYS A 151 -19.33 18.54 -11.22
N GLU A 152 -18.19 19.13 -11.54
CA GLU A 152 -17.99 20.59 -11.61
C GLU A 152 -18.33 21.17 -13.00
N GLU A 153 -18.69 20.31 -13.97
CA GLU A 153 -19.10 20.70 -15.34
C GLU A 153 -20.63 20.70 -15.55
N ILE A 154 -21.43 20.65 -14.47
CA ILE A 154 -22.91 20.71 -14.50
C ILE A 154 -23.40 21.94 -13.74
#